data_AF-A0A7G2IT44-F1
#
_entry.id   AF-A0A7G2IT44-F1
#
_cell.length_a   1.000
_cell.length_b   1.000
_cell.length_c   1.000
_cell.angle_alpha   90.00
_cell.angle_beta   90.00
_cell.angle_gamma   90.00
#
_symmetry.space_group_name_H-M   'P 1'
#
loop_
_entity.id
_entity.type
_entity.pdbx_description
1 polymer ?
#
loop_
_entity_poly.entity_id
_entity_poly.type
_entity_poly.pdbx_seq_one_letter_code
_entity_poly.pdbx_strand_id
1 'polypeptide(L)'
;MSCWEQGEKFLAEANLHQVGVLLLDMRMPVLDGHAVHEIMRQKASTLAVVFLTGHGDVPMAVEQMKRGAVDFLQNRCQPCRFRQH
;
A
#
# COMPACT_ATOMS: atom_id res chain seq x y z
N MET A 1 -1.74 9.22 -13.74
CA MET A 1 -1.70 8.58 -12.41
C MET A 1 -3.08 8.71 -11.81
N SER A 2 -3.79 7.60 -11.67
CA SER A 2 -5.09 7.57 -10.98
C SER A 2 -4.83 7.34 -9.49
N CYS A 3 -5.45 8.15 -8.64
CA CYS A 3 -5.37 8.00 -7.19
C CYS A 3 -6.77 7.62 -6.69
N TRP A 4 -6.84 6.63 -5.81
CA TRP A 4 -8.09 6.21 -5.18
C TRP A 4 -7.96 6.42 -3.67
N GLU A 5 -8.95 7.09 -3.10
CA GLU A 5 -8.98 7.37 -1.66
C GLU A 5 -9.55 6.21 -0.84
N GLN A 6 -10.11 5.19 -1.51
CA GLN A 6 -10.74 4.03 -0.88
C GLN A 6 -10.39 2.74 -1.63
N GLY A 7 -10.03 1.70 -0.88
CA GLY A 7 -9.67 0.39 -1.45
C GLY A 7 -10.81 -0.29 -2.22
N GLU A 8 -12.06 -0.09 -1.80
CA GLU A 8 -13.24 -0.62 -2.49
C GLU A 8 -13.41 -0.02 -3.89
N LYS A 9 -13.25 1.31 -4.01
CA LYS A 9 -13.29 2.00 -5.30
C LYS A 9 -12.18 1.53 -6.22
N PHE A 10 -10.97 1.35 -5.68
CA PHE A 10 -9.87 0.76 -6.44
C PHE A 10 -10.24 -0.63 -6.98
N LEU A 11 -10.78 -1.52 -6.13
CA LEU A 11 -11.17 -2.88 -6.57
C LEU A 11 -12.31 -2.91 -7.59
N ALA A 12 -13.14 -1.86 -7.63
CA ALA A 12 -14.25 -1.74 -8.57
C ALA A 12 -13.84 -1.12 -9.90
N GLU A 13 -12.96 -0.12 -9.89
CA GLU A 13 -12.63 0.69 -11.07
C GLU A 13 -11.28 0.33 -11.70
N ALA A 14 -10.33 -0.22 -10.93
CA ALA A 14 -9.00 -0.48 -11.42
C ALA A 14 -8.92 -1.77 -12.25
N ASN A 15 -8.14 -1.71 -13.33
CA ASN A 15 -7.80 -2.89 -14.11
C ASN A 15 -6.71 -3.69 -13.38
N LEU A 16 -7.08 -4.83 -12.78
CA LEU A 16 -6.18 -5.68 -12.00
C LEU A 16 -5.20 -6.52 -12.86
N HIS A 17 -5.42 -6.57 -14.17
CA HIS A 17 -4.60 -7.35 -15.12
C HIS A 17 -3.69 -6.46 -15.98
N GLN A 18 -3.62 -5.16 -15.70
CA GLN A 18 -2.66 -4.29 -16.35
C GLN A 18 -1.25 -4.48 -15.77
N VAL A 19 -0.23 -4.17 -16.56
CA VAL A 19 1.16 -4.12 -16.07
C VAL A 19 1.35 -2.80 -15.32
N GLY A 20 1.67 -2.89 -14.02
CA GLY A 20 1.84 -1.70 -13.18
C GLY A 20 2.19 -2.02 -11.74
N VAL A 21 2.45 -0.95 -10.99
CA VAL A 21 2.73 -1.00 -9.55
C VAL A 21 1.61 -0.26 -8.81
N LEU A 22 1.04 -0.91 -7.81
CA LEU A 22 0.08 -0.34 -6.88
C LEU A 22 0.80 0.08 -5.61
N LEU A 23 0.70 1.36 -5.24
CA LEU A 23 1.10 1.83 -3.92
C LEU A 23 -0.12 1.78 -3.00
N LEU A 24 0.00 1.06 -1.90
CA LEU A 24 -1.10 0.77 -0.98
C LEU A 24 -0.74 1.21 0.44
N ASP A 25 -1.53 2.11 1.01
CA ASP A 25 -1.36 2.52 2.40
C ASP A 25 -1.97 1.47 3.35
N MET A 26 -1.23 1.05 4.37
CA MET A 26 -1.75 0.08 5.35
C MET A 26 -2.71 0.71 6.37
N ARG A 27 -2.65 2.02 6.58
CA ARG A 27 -3.51 2.75 7.52
C ARG A 27 -4.64 3.47 6.78
N MET A 28 -5.31 2.79 5.85
CA MET A 28 -6.55 3.29 5.29
C MET A 28 -7.73 3.03 6.24
N PRO A 29 -8.61 4.03 6.48
CA PRO A 29 -9.87 3.80 7.18
C PRO A 29 -10.81 2.96 6.30
N VAL A 30 -11.69 2.17 6.93
CA VAL A 30 -12.73 1.33 6.30
C VAL A 30 -12.22 0.01 5.70
N LEU A 31 -11.29 0.03 4.73
CA LEU A 31 -10.75 -1.19 4.13
C LEU A 31 -9.22 -1.23 4.25
N ASP A 32 -8.73 -2.14 5.09
CA ASP A 32 -7.30 -2.34 5.35
C ASP A 32 -6.56 -2.70 4.05
N GLY A 33 -5.37 -2.14 3.84
CA GLY A 33 -4.49 -2.47 2.72
C GLY A 33 -4.22 -3.98 2.61
N HIS A 34 -4.21 -4.70 3.72
CA HIS A 34 -4.12 -6.16 3.69
C HIS A 34 -5.33 -6.83 3.01
N ALA A 35 -6.55 -6.36 3.29
CA ALA A 35 -7.77 -6.92 2.72
C ALA A 35 -7.82 -6.71 1.20
N VAL A 36 -7.39 -5.54 0.73
CA VAL A 36 -7.26 -5.24 -0.70
C VAL A 36 -6.27 -6.19 -1.37
N HIS A 37 -5.10 -6.39 -0.77
CA HIS A 37 -4.07 -7.28 -1.31
C HIS A 37 -4.56 -8.74 -1.39
N GLU A 38 -5.28 -9.22 -0.37
CA GLU A 38 -5.84 -10.58 -0.38
C GLU A 38 -6.88 -10.76 -1.50
N ILE A 39 -7.76 -9.77 -1.72
CA ILE A 39 -8.74 -9.80 -2.81
C ILE A 39 -8.03 -9.78 -4.17
N MET A 40 -6.98 -8.97 -4.34
CA MET A 40 -6.18 -8.95 -5.56
C MET A 40 -5.51 -10.31 -5.84
N ARG A 41 -5.00 -10.95 -4.78
CA ARG A 41 -4.39 -12.28 -4.87
C ARG A 41 -5.42 -13.34 -5.27
N GLN A 42 -6.61 -13.32 -4.68
CA GLN A 42 -7.72 -14.20 -5.05
C GLN A 42 -8.18 -14.00 -6.50
N LYS A 43 -8.11 -12.76 -7.01
CA LYS A 43 -8.44 -12.42 -8.41
C LYS A 43 -7.29 -12.66 -9.39
N ALA A 44 -6.16 -13.24 -8.96
CA ALA A 44 -4.96 -13.45 -9.78
C ALA A 44 -4.48 -12.16 -10.49
N SER A 45 -4.50 -11.05 -9.76
CA SER A 45 -4.00 -9.75 -10.22
C SER A 45 -2.51 -9.83 -10.59
N THR A 46 -2.11 -9.16 -11.68
CA THR A 46 -0.71 -9.08 -12.14
C THR A 46 0.03 -7.85 -11.62
N LEU A 47 -0.69 -6.96 -10.93
CA LEU A 47 -0.12 -5.74 -10.35
C LEU A 47 0.83 -6.07 -9.20
N ALA A 48 2.02 -5.47 -9.23
CA ALA A 48 2.94 -5.50 -8.10
C ALA A 48 2.43 -4.57 -6.99
N VAL A 49 2.31 -5.05 -5.76
CA VAL A 49 1.80 -4.25 -4.62
C VAL A 49 2.96 -3.83 -3.72
N VAL A 50 3.08 -2.52 -3.52
CA VAL A 50 4.06 -1.86 -2.64
C VAL A 50 3.32 -1.22 -1.47
N PHE A 51 3.65 -1.62 -0.25
CA PHE A 51 2.99 -1.09 0.94
C PHE A 51 3.68 0.18 1.44
N LEU A 52 2.88 1.21 1.75
CA LEU A 52 3.30 2.44 2.41
C LEU A 52 3.00 2.33 3.91
N THR A 53 3.98 2.68 4.76
CA THR A 53 3.72 2.80 6.21
C THR A 53 4.37 4.00 6.86
N GLY A 54 3.79 4.37 8.00
CA GLY A 54 4.37 5.31 8.95
C GLY A 54 5.48 4.71 9.82
N HIS A 55 6.12 5.60 10.57
CA HIS A 55 7.17 5.30 11.53
C HIS A 55 6.63 4.42 12.67
N GLY A 56 7.13 3.19 12.81
CA GLY A 56 6.77 2.28 13.92
C GLY A 56 6.26 0.89 13.52
N ASP A 57 5.89 0.66 12.25
CA ASP A 57 5.23 -0.58 11.81
C ASP A 57 6.16 -1.59 11.13
N VAL A 58 7.47 -1.56 11.44
CA VAL A 58 8.47 -2.50 10.87
C VAL A 58 8.12 -3.97 11.09
N PRO A 59 7.59 -4.41 12.26
CA PRO A 59 7.19 -5.82 12.44
C PRO A 59 6.09 -6.26 11.46
N MET A 60 5.14 -5.36 11.17
CA MET A 60 4.05 -5.60 10.24
C MET A 60 4.56 -5.66 8.79
N ALA A 61 5.51 -4.80 8.42
CA ALA A 61 6.19 -4.85 7.13
C ALA A 61 6.77 -6.25 6.83
N VAL A 62 7.49 -6.79 7.83
CA VAL A 62 8.15 -8.09 7.71
C VAL A 62 7.13 -9.23 7.58
N GLU A 63 6.00 -9.15 8.28
CA GLU A 63 4.92 -10.14 8.11
C GLU A 63 4.30 -10.09 6.71
N GLN A 64 4.11 -8.89 6.15
CA GLN A 64 3.59 -8.73 4.79
C GLN A 64 4.57 -9.22 3.73
N MET A 65 5.88 -8.99 3.90
CA MET A 65 6.91 -9.56 3.01
C MET A 65 6.88 -11.09 3.03
N LYS A 66 6.69 -11.73 4.19
CA LYS A 66 6.50 -13.19 4.28
C LYS A 66 5.25 -13.69 3.55
N ARG A 67 4.24 -12.84 3.40
CA ARG A 67 2.96 -13.14 2.72
C ARG A 67 2.98 -12.80 1.22
N GLY A 68 4.12 -12.33 0.68
CA GLY A 68 4.30 -12.04 -0.74
C GLY A 68 4.21 -10.56 -1.13
N ALA A 69 4.30 -9.64 -0.18
CA ALA A 69 4.48 -8.23 -0.50
C ALA A 69 5.78 -8.01 -1.29
N VAL A 70 5.71 -7.24 -2.37
CA VAL A 70 6.84 -7.03 -3.29
C VAL A 70 7.87 -6.08 -2.70
N ASP A 71 7.41 -4.98 -2.08
CA ASP A 71 8.29 -3.98 -1.50
C ASP A 71 7.55 -3.13 -0.44
N PHE A 72 8.32 -2.41 0.37
CA PHE A 72 7.85 -1.60 1.46
C PHE A 72 8.52 -0.22 1.45
N LEU A 73 7.71 0.83 1.40
CA LEU A 73 8.21 2.19 1.47
C LEU A 73 7.84 2.82 2.82
N GLN A 74 8.87 3.07 3.64
CA GLN A 74 8.71 3.79 4.89
C GLN A 74 8.54 5.29 4.61
N ASN A 75 7.36 5.84 4.93
CA ASN A 75 7.13 7.27 4.85
C ASN A 75 8.00 7.99 5.88
N ARG A 76 9.01 8.72 5.41
CA ARG A 76 9.88 9.56 6.24
C ARG A 76 9.18 10.88 6.50
N CYS A 77 8.22 10.89 7.42
CA CYS A 77 7.90 12.12 8.15
C CYS A 77 9.05 12.40 9.14
N GLN A 78 10.20 12.85 8.63
CA GLN A 78 11.02 13.76 9.44
C GLN A 78 10.23 15.06 9.51
N PRO A 79 9.89 15.60 10.69
CA PRO A 79 9.42 16.97 10.73
C PRO A 79 10.51 17.81 10.08
N CYS A 80 10.14 18.57 9.04
CA CYS A 80 11.02 19.58 8.46
C CYS A 80 11.46 20.49 9.61
N ARG A 81 12.64 20.22 10.16
CA ARG A 81 13.30 21.05 11.16
C ARG A 81 13.77 22.28 10.42
N PHE A 82 12.83 23.17 10.09
CA PHE A 82 13.12 24.52 9.67
C PHE A 82 13.81 25.21 10.83
N ARG A 83 15.13 25.33 10.68
CA ARG A 83 16.03 26.10 11.51
C ARG A 83 15.62 27.56 11.35
N GLN A 84 14.91 28.13 12.34
CA GLN A 84 14.77 29.59 12.41
C GLN A 84 16.10 30.16 12.90
N HIS A 85 16.70 31.02 12.09
CA HIS A 85 17.52 32.13 12.56
C HIS A 85 16.58 33.32 12.77
#